data_AF-A0A8C7Y0X5-F1
#
_entry.id   AF-A0A8C7Y0X5-F1
#
_cell.length_a   1.000
_cell.length_b   1.000
_cell.length_c   1.000
_cell.angle_alpha   90.00
_cell.angle_beta   90.00
_cell.angle_gamma   90.00
#
_symmetry.space_group_name_H-M   'P 1'
#
loop_
_entity.id
_entity.type
_entity.pdbx_description
1 polymer ?
#
loop_
_entity_poly.entity_id
_entity_poly.type
_entity_poly.pdbx_seq_one_letter_code
_entity_poly.pdbx_strand_id
1 'polypeptide(L)'
;MVVGTRNAGLRISETSGLLGFSPTTISKVYREWNIQLATSNLVYGGRYDGREDFAVVVQPFFRNSILPLTADGKPDTTYFSVDCFHFSERGQADMASAVWNNMLEPVDEKQTYNNFRNNRSNIKCPTEVRRWETFALTVGSVR
;
A
#
# COMPACT_ATOMS: atom_id res chain seq x y z
N MET A 1 11.75 -3.75 2.95
CA MET A 1 13.17 -3.85 2.51
C MET A 1 13.91 -4.67 3.55
N VAL A 2 14.45 -5.83 3.17
CA VAL A 2 15.39 -6.61 3.99
C VAL A 2 16.62 -6.85 3.12
N VAL A 3 17.79 -6.47 3.62
CA VAL A 3 19.09 -6.76 3.00
C VAL A 3 19.61 -8.07 3.60
N GLY A 4 19.95 -9.05 2.77
CA GLY A 4 20.53 -10.33 3.17
C GLY A 4 21.61 -10.75 2.18
N THR A 5 22.75 -11.16 2.71
CA THR A 5 24.04 -11.33 2.02
C THR A 5 24.04 -12.53 1.05
N ARG A 6 24.80 -12.39 -0.03
CA ARG A 6 25.07 -13.47 -1.00
C ARG A 6 26.23 -14.32 -0.48
N ASN A 7 25.94 -15.43 0.20
CA ASN A 7 26.72 -16.68 0.14
C ASN A 7 26.28 -17.68 1.22
N ALA A 8 25.35 -18.54 0.87
CA ALA A 8 25.23 -19.93 1.33
C ALA A 8 24.16 -20.56 0.44
N GLY A 9 24.41 -21.74 -0.13
CA GLY A 9 23.52 -22.43 -1.08
C GLY A 9 22.20 -22.96 -0.51
N LEU A 10 21.62 -22.27 0.49
CA LEU A 10 20.34 -22.62 1.10
C LEU A 10 19.21 -21.84 0.42
N ARG A 11 18.12 -22.52 0.10
CA ARG A 11 16.90 -21.87 -0.40
C ARG A 11 16.34 -20.92 0.66
N ILE A 12 15.64 -19.89 0.22
CA ILE A 12 14.99 -18.91 1.10
C ILE A 12 14.12 -19.62 2.16
N SER A 13 13.45 -20.71 1.79
CA SER A 13 12.64 -21.55 2.70
C SER A 13 13.45 -22.18 3.83
N GLU A 14 14.68 -22.62 3.55
CA GLU A 14 15.57 -23.28 4.52
C GLU A 14 16.15 -22.27 5.51
N THR A 15 16.59 -21.11 5.02
CA THR A 15 17.08 -20.00 5.86
C THR A 15 15.98 -19.44 6.74
N SER A 16 14.75 -19.31 6.23
CA SER A 16 13.61 -18.85 7.03
C SER A 16 13.15 -19.87 8.08
N GLY A 17 13.29 -21.17 7.81
CA GLY A 17 13.03 -22.22 8.80
C GLY A 17 14.03 -22.19 9.96
N LEU A 18 15.32 -21.94 9.69
CA LEU A 18 16.36 -21.74 10.71
C LEU A 18 16.10 -20.53 11.62
N LEU A 19 15.45 -19.49 11.09
CA LEU A 19 15.05 -18.30 11.85
C LEU A 19 13.70 -18.46 12.57
N GLY A 20 13.10 -19.66 12.55
CA GLY A 20 11.86 -19.97 13.27
C GLY A 20 10.58 -19.47 12.61
N PHE A 21 10.62 -19.06 11.34
CA PHE A 21 9.40 -18.69 10.60
C PHE A 21 8.67 -19.93 10.09
N SER A 22 7.34 -19.97 10.29
CA SER A 22 6.49 -21.03 9.74
C SER A 22 6.50 -20.99 8.20
N PRO A 23 6.53 -22.15 7.50
CA PRO A 23 6.39 -22.24 6.05
C PRO A 23 5.16 -21.49 5.50
N THR A 24 4.07 -21.45 6.26
CA THR A 24 2.84 -20.73 5.88
C THR A 24 3.01 -19.23 5.97
N THR A 25 3.70 -18.73 7.00
CA THR A 25 4.06 -17.31 7.12
C THR A 25 4.98 -16.88 5.99
N ILE A 26 5.97 -17.70 5.63
CA ILE A 26 6.90 -17.43 4.51
C ILE A 26 6.14 -17.37 3.18
N SER A 27 5.25 -18.34 2.93
CA SER A 27 4.44 -18.37 1.70
C SER A 27 3.53 -17.14 1.57
N LYS A 28 2.92 -16.71 2.68
CA LYS A 28 2.10 -15.48 2.72
C LYS A 28 2.94 -14.25 2.41
N VAL A 29 4.06 -14.06 3.11
CA VAL A 29 4.98 -12.92 2.88
C VAL A 29 5.51 -12.91 1.45
N TYR A 30 5.88 -14.07 0.91
CA TYR A 30 6.35 -14.20 -0.47
C TYR A 30 5.26 -13.87 -1.49
N ARG A 31 4.01 -14.32 -1.27
CA ARG A 31 2.87 -13.99 -2.12
C ARG A 31 2.55 -12.50 -2.08
N GLU A 32 2.52 -11.89 -0.90
CA GLU A 32 2.29 -10.45 -0.73
C GLU A 32 3.38 -9.64 -1.43
N TRP A 33 4.65 -10.04 -1.25
CA TRP A 33 5.78 -9.42 -1.93
C TRP A 33 5.68 -9.53 -3.45
N ASN A 34 5.34 -10.72 -3.97
CA ASN A 34 5.14 -10.92 -5.41
C ASN A 34 4.03 -10.06 -5.99
N ILE A 35 2.91 -9.88 -5.28
CA ILE A 35 1.81 -9.02 -5.72
C ILE A 35 2.28 -7.57 -5.81
N GLN A 36 2.95 -7.07 -4.75
CA GLN A 36 3.46 -5.70 -4.74
C GLN A 36 4.51 -5.46 -5.82
N LEU A 37 5.39 -6.43 -6.06
CA LEU A 37 6.35 -6.38 -7.16
C LEU A 37 5.69 -6.40 -8.53
N ALA A 38 4.71 -7.28 -8.74
CA ALA A 38 4.02 -7.37 -10.02
C ALA A 38 3.31 -6.05 -10.36
N THR A 39 2.66 -5.42 -9.38
CA THR A 39 2.09 -4.08 -9.55
C THR A 39 3.16 -3.04 -9.85
N SER A 40 4.28 -3.05 -9.13
CA SER A 40 5.40 -2.13 -9.37
C SER A 40 5.97 -2.29 -10.79
N ASN A 41 6.19 -3.53 -11.24
CA ASN A 41 6.69 -3.83 -12.58
C ASN A 41 5.69 -3.44 -13.67
N LEU A 42 4.38 -3.55 -13.42
CA LEU A 42 3.37 -3.11 -14.37
C LEU A 42 3.39 -1.59 -14.58
N VAL A 43 3.56 -0.82 -13.49
CA VAL A 43 3.56 0.65 -13.54
C VAL A 43 4.90 1.20 -14.02
N TYR A 44 6.00 0.73 -13.44
CA TYR A 44 7.35 1.26 -13.71
C TYR A 44 8.13 0.46 -14.75
N GLY A 45 7.55 -0.58 -15.34
CA GLY A 45 8.18 -1.40 -16.39
C GLY A 45 8.12 -0.79 -17.80
N GLY A 46 7.78 0.50 -17.92
CA GLY A 46 7.78 1.23 -19.17
C GLY A 46 6.56 1.03 -20.08
N ARG A 47 5.57 0.22 -19.66
CA ARG A 47 4.38 -0.09 -20.48
C ARG A 47 3.54 1.16 -20.83
N TYR A 48 3.58 2.18 -19.98
CA TYR A 48 2.77 3.38 -20.09
C TYR A 48 3.60 4.64 -20.33
N ASP A 49 4.91 4.51 -20.54
CA ASP A 49 5.80 5.64 -20.80
C ASP A 49 5.45 6.29 -22.15
N GLY A 50 5.48 7.62 -22.22
CA GLY A 50 5.17 8.38 -23.44
C GLY A 50 3.68 8.50 -23.77
N ARG A 51 2.78 8.05 -22.89
CA ARG A 51 1.35 8.33 -23.00
C ARG A 51 1.06 9.76 -22.53
N GLU A 52 0.36 10.52 -23.38
CA GLU A 52 -0.06 11.89 -23.08
C GLU A 52 -1.52 11.98 -22.60
N ASP A 53 -2.29 10.90 -22.76
CA ASP A 53 -3.73 10.85 -22.47
C ASP A 53 -4.06 10.41 -21.04
N PHE A 54 -3.14 9.72 -20.36
CA PHE A 54 -3.25 9.39 -18.94
C PHE A 54 -1.90 9.06 -18.31
N ALA A 55 -1.87 9.03 -16.98
CA ALA A 55 -0.74 8.56 -16.19
C ALA A 55 -1.16 7.43 -15.24
N VAL A 56 -0.19 6.60 -14.83
CA VAL A 56 -0.42 5.49 -13.89
C VAL A 56 0.45 5.69 -12.66
N VAL A 57 -0.18 5.72 -11.48
CA VAL A 57 0.50 6.00 -10.21
C VAL A 57 0.11 4.95 -9.17
N VAL A 58 1.10 4.32 -8.55
CA VAL A 58 0.86 3.35 -7.46
C VAL A 58 0.40 4.08 -6.21
N GLN A 59 -0.63 3.54 -5.55
CA GLN A 59 -1.14 4.02 -4.27
C GLN A 59 -0.81 3.01 -3.16
N PRO A 60 0.36 3.11 -2.49
CA PRO A 60 0.85 2.08 -1.58
C PRO A 60 0.26 2.13 -0.16
N PHE A 61 -0.79 2.92 0.09
CA PHE A 61 -1.36 3.13 1.43
C PHE A 61 -1.84 1.83 2.11
N PHE A 62 -1.99 0.72 1.38
CA PHE A 62 -2.38 -0.57 1.96
C PHE A 62 -1.21 -1.54 2.21
N ARG A 63 0.05 -1.14 1.95
CA ARG A 63 1.21 -2.02 2.18
C ARG A 63 1.40 -2.33 3.67
N ASN A 64 1.19 -1.34 4.53
CA ASN A 64 1.36 -1.42 5.98
C ASN A 64 0.04 -1.04 6.68
N SER A 65 -0.96 -1.91 6.62
CA SER A 65 -2.28 -1.63 7.21
C SER A 65 -2.29 -1.91 8.72
N ILE A 66 -2.68 -0.91 9.50
CA ILE A 66 -2.85 -1.06 10.95
C ILE A 66 -4.31 -1.44 11.20
N LEU A 67 -4.55 -2.68 11.63
CA LEU A 67 -5.90 -3.15 11.91
C LEU A 67 -6.49 -2.38 13.12
N PRO A 68 -7.73 -1.90 13.01
CA PRO A 68 -8.40 -1.25 14.13
C PRO A 68 -8.67 -2.28 15.23
N LEU A 69 -8.41 -1.90 16.47
CA LEU A 69 -8.66 -2.73 17.65
C LEU A 69 -9.76 -2.10 18.50
N THR A 70 -10.58 -2.97 19.09
CA THR A 70 -11.55 -2.63 20.14
C THR A 70 -10.85 -2.25 21.44
N ALA A 71 -11.60 -1.71 22.41
CA ALA A 71 -11.07 -1.38 23.74
C ALA A 71 -10.42 -2.59 24.44
N ASP A 72 -10.89 -3.80 24.15
CA ASP A 72 -10.36 -5.06 24.68
C ASP A 72 -9.15 -5.60 23.89
N GLY A 73 -8.63 -4.84 22.92
CA GLY A 73 -7.45 -5.20 22.11
C GLY A 73 -7.72 -6.22 21.00
N LYS A 74 -8.98 -6.60 20.75
CA LYS A 74 -9.37 -7.52 19.67
C LYS A 74 -9.60 -6.77 18.35
N PRO A 75 -9.42 -7.40 17.18
CA PRO A 75 -9.77 -6.79 15.90
C PRO A 75 -11.22 -6.26 15.90
N ASP A 76 -11.39 -5.01 15.49
CA ASP A 76 -12.70 -4.39 15.37
C ASP A 76 -13.41 -4.90 14.12
N THR A 77 -14.34 -5.84 14.33
CA THR A 77 -15.09 -6.48 13.25
C THR A 77 -16.07 -5.53 12.56
N THR A 78 -16.35 -4.35 13.12
CA THR A 78 -17.28 -3.37 12.49
C THR A 78 -16.72 -2.76 11.20
N TYR A 79 -15.42 -2.93 10.94
CA TYR A 79 -14.77 -2.55 9.67
C TYR A 79 -14.99 -3.57 8.55
N PHE A 80 -15.56 -4.74 8.85
CA PHE A 80 -15.81 -5.81 7.90
C PHE A 80 -17.31 -6.08 7.75
N SER A 81 -17.68 -6.65 6.60
CA SER A 81 -19.03 -7.06 6.26
C SER A 81 -19.41 -8.33 7.02
N VAL A 82 -20.64 -8.82 6.81
CA VAL A 82 -21.18 -10.04 7.46
C VAL A 82 -20.36 -11.30 7.19
N ASP A 83 -19.55 -11.31 6.14
CA ASP A 83 -18.63 -12.41 5.81
C ASP A 83 -17.26 -12.32 6.49
N CYS A 84 -17.02 -11.28 7.30
CA CYS A 84 -15.75 -11.02 7.98
C CYS A 84 -14.54 -10.88 7.03
N PHE A 85 -14.78 -10.60 5.75
CA PHE A 85 -13.74 -10.52 4.72
C PHE A 85 -13.80 -9.21 3.94
N HIS A 86 -14.95 -8.89 3.34
CA HIS A 86 -15.11 -7.62 2.64
C HIS A 86 -15.18 -6.47 3.66
N PHE A 87 -14.72 -5.29 3.27
CA PHE A 87 -14.90 -4.11 4.12
C PHE A 87 -16.39 -3.74 4.20
N SER A 88 -16.82 -3.33 5.39
CA SER A 88 -18.11 -2.66 5.58
C SER A 88 -18.08 -1.25 4.96
N GLU A 89 -19.21 -0.55 4.97
CA GLU A 89 -19.27 0.87 4.59
C GLU A 89 -18.21 1.70 5.35
N ARG A 90 -18.03 1.41 6.64
CA ARG A 90 -17.04 2.06 7.49
C ARG A 90 -15.61 1.80 7.02
N GLY A 91 -15.28 0.54 6.71
CA GLY A 91 -13.97 0.18 6.18
C GLY A 91 -13.70 0.83 4.82
N GLN A 92 -14.70 0.85 3.93
CA GLN A 92 -14.59 1.50 2.63
C GLN A 92 -14.38 3.01 2.75
N ALA A 93 -15.06 3.68 3.69
CA ALA A 93 -14.91 5.12 3.91
C ALA A 93 -13.47 5.51 4.31
N ASP A 94 -12.82 4.72 5.18
CA ASP A 94 -11.42 4.96 5.56
C ASP A 94 -10.46 4.65 4.40
N MET A 95 -10.73 3.60 3.63
CA MET A 95 -9.95 3.28 2.42
C MET A 95 -10.05 4.40 1.37
N ALA A 96 -11.24 4.96 1.15
CA ALA A 96 -11.44 6.08 0.24
C ALA A 96 -10.69 7.33 0.72
N SER A 97 -10.73 7.61 2.03
CA SER A 97 -9.98 8.71 2.64
C SER A 97 -8.47 8.54 2.49
N ALA A 98 -7.96 7.31 2.62
CA ALA A 98 -6.56 6.98 2.42
C ALA A 98 -6.11 7.21 0.96
N VAL A 99 -6.90 6.74 -0.01
CA VAL A 99 -6.64 7.01 -1.45
C VAL A 99 -6.61 8.51 -1.71
N TRP A 100 -7.64 9.24 -1.24
CA TRP A 100 -7.76 10.69 -1.44
C TRP A 100 -6.54 11.44 -0.93
N ASN A 101 -6.17 11.18 0.33
CA ASN A 101 -5.00 11.79 0.94
C ASN A 101 -3.72 11.45 0.17
N ASN A 102 -3.61 10.22 -0.31
CA ASN A 102 -2.43 9.77 -1.02
C ASN A 102 -2.36 10.33 -2.46
N MET A 103 -3.48 10.64 -3.11
CA MET A 103 -3.49 11.37 -4.39
C MET A 103 -2.87 12.77 -4.26
N LEU A 104 -2.95 13.37 -3.08
CA LEU A 104 -2.42 14.71 -2.82
C LEU A 104 -0.91 14.71 -2.49
N GLU A 105 -0.31 13.58 -2.11
CA GLU A 105 1.13 13.49 -1.84
C GLU A 105 1.97 13.45 -3.14
N PRO A 106 3.27 13.78 -3.12
CA PRO A 106 4.19 13.53 -4.24
C PRO A 106 4.31 12.03 -4.59
N VAL A 107 4.68 11.66 -5.83
CA VAL A 107 4.86 10.24 -6.24
C VAL A 107 5.88 9.49 -5.41
N ASP A 108 6.99 10.14 -5.08
CA ASP A 108 8.08 9.48 -4.34
C ASP A 108 7.85 9.49 -2.82
N GLU A 109 6.81 10.19 -2.36
CA GLU A 109 6.48 10.39 -0.94
C GLU A 109 5.08 9.88 -0.58
N LYS A 110 4.51 9.01 -1.42
CA LYS A 110 3.21 8.39 -1.16
C LYS A 110 3.23 7.63 0.17
N GLN A 111 2.20 7.84 0.97
CA GLN A 111 1.98 7.13 2.22
C GLN A 111 1.83 5.62 1.95
N THR A 112 2.50 4.79 2.76
CA THR A 112 2.53 3.33 2.59
C THR A 112 1.68 2.57 3.62
N TYR A 113 0.96 3.28 4.48
CA TYR A 113 0.18 2.71 5.57
C TYR A 113 -1.25 3.27 5.59
N ASN A 114 -2.17 2.48 6.14
CA ASN A 114 -3.54 2.92 6.38
C ASN A 114 -3.86 2.82 7.87
N ASN A 115 -4.57 3.82 8.38
CA ASN A 115 -4.95 3.93 9.78
C ASN A 115 -6.46 4.03 9.89
N PHE A 116 -7.10 2.91 10.22
CA PHE A 116 -8.54 2.78 10.32
C PHE A 116 -9.05 3.43 11.61
N ARG A 117 -9.29 4.74 11.57
CA ARG A 117 -9.77 5.53 12.72
C ARG A 117 -11.20 6.02 12.55
N ASN A 118 -11.78 5.92 11.35
CA ASN A 118 -13.06 6.52 10.99
C ASN A 118 -13.16 8.00 11.43
N ASN A 119 -12.09 8.76 11.24
CA ASN A 119 -12.01 10.16 11.64
C ASN A 119 -11.96 11.06 10.41
N ARG A 120 -13.11 11.53 9.93
CA ARG A 120 -13.20 12.40 8.74
C ARG A 120 -12.39 13.69 8.79
N SER A 121 -11.98 14.14 9.99
CA SER A 121 -11.11 15.31 10.16
C SER A 121 -9.71 15.11 9.57
N ASN A 122 -9.32 13.87 9.25
CA ASN A 122 -8.02 13.54 8.66
C ASN A 122 -7.97 13.68 7.12
N ILE A 123 -9.09 14.04 6.47
CA ILE A 123 -9.17 14.19 5.03
C ILE A 123 -8.48 15.51 4.64
N LYS A 124 -7.43 15.40 3.83
CA LYS A 124 -6.63 16.53 3.37
C LYS A 124 -7.40 17.34 2.33
N CYS A 125 -7.38 18.65 2.49
CA CYS A 125 -7.89 19.59 1.49
C CYS A 125 -6.75 20.01 0.54
N PRO A 126 -7.00 20.10 -0.77
CA PRO A 126 -6.04 20.72 -1.70
C PRO A 126 -5.77 22.17 -1.32
N THR A 127 -4.52 22.63 -1.47
CA THR A 127 -4.16 24.06 -1.31
C THR A 127 -3.95 24.71 -2.68
N GLU A 128 -4.09 26.04 -2.78
CA GLU A 128 -3.95 26.75 -4.06
C GLU A 128 -2.57 26.60 -4.72
N VAL A 129 -1.51 26.44 -3.91
CA VAL A 129 -0.13 26.18 -4.37
C VAL A 129 0.04 24.76 -4.96
N ARG A 130 -0.99 23.91 -4.90
CA ARG A 130 -0.96 22.50 -5.35
C ARG A 130 -1.71 22.26 -6.67
N ARG A 131 -2.07 23.32 -7.40
CA ARG A 131 -2.93 23.18 -8.59
C ARG A 131 -2.22 22.57 -9.81
N TRP A 132 -0.89 22.67 -9.92
CA TRP A 132 -0.12 22.25 -11.11
C TRP A 132 1.16 21.46 -10.76
N GLU A 133 1.86 21.81 -9.69
CA GLU A 133 3.17 21.24 -9.33
C GLU A 133 3.02 19.83 -8.82
N THR A 134 1.99 19.55 -8.01
CA THR A 134 1.67 18.19 -7.59
C THR A 134 1.25 17.34 -8.78
N PHE A 135 0.52 17.85 -9.78
CA PHE A 135 0.16 17.06 -10.97
C PHE A 135 1.42 16.68 -11.78
N ALA A 136 2.30 17.64 -12.07
CA ALA A 136 3.56 17.39 -12.77
C ALA A 136 4.53 16.47 -11.98
N LEU A 137 4.57 16.59 -10.65
CA LEU A 137 5.34 15.71 -9.76
C LEU A 137 4.65 14.37 -9.48
N THR A 138 3.34 14.25 -9.77
CA THR A 138 2.57 13.00 -9.58
C THR A 138 2.37 12.18 -10.84
N VAL A 139 2.51 12.76 -12.02
CA VAL A 139 2.51 12.01 -13.28
C VAL A 139 3.93 11.71 -13.78
N GLY A 140 4.96 12.28 -13.15
CA GLY A 140 6.32 12.30 -13.69
C GLY A 140 6.40 13.29 -14.84
N SER A 141 7.55 13.96 -15.00
CA SER A 141 7.76 14.89 -16.10
C SER A 141 7.55 14.17 -17.43
N VAL A 142 6.44 14.47 -18.11
CA VAL A 142 6.28 14.21 -19.55
C VAL A 142 7.38 15.03 -20.21
N ARG A 143 8.43 14.38 -20.67
CA ARG A 143 9.40 15.00 -21.57
C ARG A 143 8.85 15.01 -22.98
#